data_AF-A0A937H4P1-F1
#
_entry.id   AF-A0A937H4P1-F1
#
_cell.length_a   1.000
_cell.length_b   1.000
_cell.length_c   1.000
_cell.angle_alpha   90.00
_cell.angle_beta   90.00
_cell.angle_gamma   90.00
#
_symmetry.space_group_name_H-M   'P 1'
#
loop_
_entity.id
_entity.type
_entity.pdbx_description
1 polymer ?
#
loop_
_entity_poly.entity_id
_entity_poly.type
_entity_poly.pdbx_seq_one_letter_code
_entity_poly.pdbx_strand_id
1 'polypeptide(L)'
;MSYSLIEPLQEAGFKVNNLDGLTGLAEYRNGGLFIDSKTISIKDSTQFEIVHDLKSPLIVEWRALTVALLDKLAEQIRLQTNTNSESMPLASILQGGTWSAGRRIAHELRANGSPPLKLNSRGTIF
;
A
#
# COMPACT_ATOMS: atom_id res chain seq x y z
N MET A 1 6.76 6.58 -9.01
CA MET A 1 7.19 7.37 -10.19
C MET A 1 6.42 6.98 -11.45
N SER A 2 6.20 5.69 -11.75
CA SER A 2 5.49 5.30 -12.98
C SER A 2 3.98 5.60 -12.97
N TYR A 3 3.30 5.42 -11.83
CA TYR A 3 1.84 5.61 -11.77
C TYR A 3 1.39 7.05 -12.10
N SER A 4 2.16 8.06 -11.70
CA SER A 4 1.83 9.48 -11.96
C SER A 4 1.98 9.89 -13.43
N LEU A 5 2.56 9.05 -14.27
CA LEU A 5 2.71 9.31 -15.70
C LEU A 5 1.58 8.69 -16.53
N ILE A 6 0.78 7.79 -15.96
CA ILE A 6 -0.26 7.05 -16.71
C ILE A 6 -1.31 8.02 -17.28
N GLU A 7 -1.92 8.82 -16.42
CA GLU A 7 -2.97 9.77 -16.81
C GLU A 7 -2.48 10.82 -17.81
N PRO A 8 -1.35 11.54 -17.58
CA PRO A 8 -0.81 12.48 -18.57
C PRO A 8 -0.48 11.86 -19.94
N LEU A 9 0.01 10.61 -19.97
CA LEU A 9 0.30 9.93 -21.23
C LEU A 9 -0.97 9.55 -21.99
N GLN A 10 -2.01 9.08 -21.27
CA GLN A 10 -3.30 8.77 -21.87
C GLN A 10 -3.99 10.03 -22.42
N GLU A 11 -3.94 11.15 -21.69
CA GLU A 11 -4.44 12.45 -22.15
C GLU A 11 -3.70 12.96 -23.39
N ALA A 12 -2.39 12.71 -23.47
CA ALA A 12 -1.59 13.01 -24.65
C ALA A 12 -1.84 12.06 -25.84
N GLY A 13 -2.77 11.11 -25.72
CA GLY A 13 -3.18 10.19 -26.79
C GLY A 13 -2.37 8.90 -26.87
N PHE A 14 -1.49 8.63 -25.90
CA PHE A 14 -0.74 7.37 -25.87
C PHE A 14 -1.55 6.26 -25.20
N LYS A 15 -1.57 5.08 -25.84
CA LYS A 15 -2.11 3.88 -25.23
C LYS A 15 -1.09 3.28 -24.25
N VAL A 16 -1.37 3.37 -22.96
CA VAL A 16 -0.59 2.71 -21.91
C VAL A 16 -1.17 1.33 -21.64
N ASN A 17 -0.36 0.27 -21.81
CA ASN A 17 -0.78 -1.12 -21.63
C ASN A 17 -0.08 -1.76 -20.41
N ASN A 18 -0.56 -2.94 -19.99
CA ASN A 18 0.05 -3.75 -18.93
C ASN A 18 0.21 -3.00 -17.59
N LEU A 19 -0.80 -2.20 -17.22
CA LEU A 19 -0.81 -1.43 -15.97
C LEU A 19 -0.72 -2.32 -14.73
N ASP A 20 -1.23 -3.55 -14.83
CA ASP A 20 -1.20 -4.52 -13.74
C ASP A 20 0.19 -5.14 -13.50
N GLY A 21 1.13 -4.95 -14.44
CA GLY A 21 2.53 -5.35 -14.26
C GLY A 21 3.33 -4.40 -13.35
N LEU A 22 2.74 -3.27 -12.93
CA LEU A 22 3.38 -2.36 -11.98
C LEU A 22 3.19 -2.88 -10.55
N THR A 23 4.26 -2.82 -9.75
CA THR A 23 4.23 -3.35 -8.37
C THR A 23 3.40 -2.48 -7.44
N GLY A 24 2.74 -3.11 -6.48
CA GLY A 24 2.12 -2.41 -5.36
C GLY A 24 3.08 -1.43 -4.67
N LEU A 25 2.54 -0.29 -4.19
CA LEU A 25 3.33 0.70 -3.46
C LEU A 25 3.38 0.33 -1.97
N ALA A 26 4.51 -0.20 -1.51
CA ALA A 26 4.75 -0.58 -0.12
C ALA A 26 5.05 0.62 0.80
N GLU A 27 4.23 1.65 0.71
CA GLU A 27 4.29 2.81 1.59
C GLU A 27 3.50 2.57 2.88
N TYR A 28 3.67 3.46 3.85
CA TYR A 28 3.23 3.21 5.22
C TYR A 28 1.71 3.11 5.40
N ARG A 29 0.88 3.64 4.50
CA ARG A 29 -0.58 3.53 4.59
C ARG A 29 -1.05 2.17 4.08
N ASN A 30 -0.56 1.73 2.93
CA ASN A 30 -0.81 0.40 2.38
C ASN A 30 -0.24 -0.68 3.30
N GLY A 31 0.99 -0.52 3.80
CA GLY A 31 1.55 -1.47 4.75
C GLY A 31 0.86 -1.40 6.12
N GLY A 32 0.46 -0.21 6.54
CA GLY A 32 -0.21 0.02 7.82
C GLY A 32 -1.58 -0.65 7.86
N LEU A 33 -2.31 -0.64 6.75
CA LEU A 33 -3.58 -1.35 6.59
C LEU A 33 -3.49 -2.82 7.03
N PHE A 34 -2.43 -3.53 6.64
CA PHE A 34 -2.30 -4.96 6.96
C PHE A 34 -1.98 -5.22 8.43
N ILE A 35 -1.29 -4.31 9.12
CA ILE A 35 -1.06 -4.41 10.56
C ILE A 35 -2.34 -4.01 11.32
N ASP A 36 -2.97 -2.90 10.93
CA ASP A 36 -4.15 -2.35 11.59
C ASP A 36 -5.37 -3.26 11.45
N SER A 37 -5.49 -3.96 10.32
CA SER A 37 -6.49 -5.01 10.09
C SER A 37 -6.12 -6.37 10.70
N LYS A 38 -4.95 -6.49 11.35
CA LYS A 38 -4.39 -7.72 11.95
C LYS A 38 -4.08 -8.84 10.94
N THR A 39 -4.00 -8.53 9.65
CA THR A 39 -3.51 -9.45 8.61
C THR A 39 -2.04 -9.80 8.84
N ILE A 40 -1.24 -8.82 9.25
CA ILE A 40 0.13 -8.99 9.74
C ILE A 40 0.13 -8.73 11.24
N SER A 41 0.84 -9.58 11.99
CA SER A 41 1.11 -9.36 13.42
C SER A 41 2.61 -9.22 13.65
N ILE A 42 2.99 -8.21 14.43
CA ILE A 42 4.37 -8.05 14.88
C ILE A 42 4.60 -9.00 16.05
N LYS A 43 5.67 -9.80 15.98
CA LYS A 43 6.00 -10.82 17.01
C LYS A 43 6.32 -10.21 18.37
N ASP A 44 7.05 -9.09 18.37
CA ASP A 44 7.45 -8.35 19.56
C ASP A 44 6.74 -6.98 19.57
N SER A 45 5.77 -6.81 20.46
CA SER A 45 4.97 -5.58 20.52
C SER A 45 5.77 -4.34 20.91
N THR A 46 6.96 -4.49 21.52
CA THR A 46 7.80 -3.34 21.85
C THR A 46 8.28 -2.59 20.60
N GLN A 47 8.27 -3.25 19.43
CA GLN A 47 8.67 -2.66 18.16
C GLN A 47 7.75 -1.53 17.69
N PHE A 48 6.53 -1.42 18.21
CA PHE A 48 5.63 -0.28 17.93
C PHE A 48 6.12 1.03 18.54
N GLU A 49 6.90 0.96 19.62
CA GLU A 49 7.39 2.14 20.31
C GLU A 49 8.69 2.70 19.73
N ILE A 50 9.43 1.86 19.01
CA ILE A 50 10.73 2.16 18.42
C ILE A 50 10.56 2.92 17.10
N VAL A 51 11.39 3.93 16.89
CA VAL A 51 11.52 4.60 15.58
C VAL A 51 12.50 3.80 14.72
N HIS A 52 12.02 3.26 13.60
CA HIS A 52 12.80 2.40 12.73
C HIS A 52 13.46 3.16 11.58
N ASP A 53 14.70 2.76 11.26
CA ASP A 53 15.32 3.15 9.99
C ASP A 53 14.61 2.46 8.81
N LEU A 54 14.50 3.17 7.69
CA LEU A 54 13.82 2.67 6.49
C LEU A 54 14.47 1.44 5.85
N LYS A 55 15.75 1.19 6.16
CA LYS A 55 16.52 0.03 5.72
C LYS A 55 16.65 -1.05 6.79
N SER A 56 16.04 -0.86 7.96
CA SER A 56 16.06 -1.88 9.00
C SER A 56 15.38 -3.17 8.50
N PRO A 57 15.83 -4.36 8.96
CA PRO A 57 15.25 -5.63 8.53
C PRO A 57 13.73 -5.70 8.71
N LEU A 58 13.20 -5.17 9.82
CA LEU A 58 11.77 -5.14 10.11
C LEU A 58 10.99 -4.35 9.04
N ILE A 59 11.48 -3.18 8.66
CA ILE A 59 10.82 -2.34 7.63
C ILE A 59 10.93 -2.96 6.25
N VAL A 60 12.08 -3.58 5.92
CA VAL A 60 12.25 -4.30 4.65
C VAL A 60 11.30 -5.49 4.56
N GLU A 61 11.20 -6.30 5.61
CA GLU A 61 10.27 -7.44 5.68
C GLU A 61 8.82 -6.99 5.55
N TRP A 62 8.41 -5.98 6.34
CA TRP A 62 7.06 -5.43 6.27
C TRP A 62 6.70 -4.89 4.88
N ARG A 63 7.63 -4.19 4.21
CA ARG A 63 7.44 -3.70 2.84
C ARG A 63 7.31 -4.84 1.84
N ALA A 64 8.15 -5.88 1.95
CA ALA A 64 8.08 -7.05 1.10
C ALA A 64 6.73 -7.78 1.24
N LEU A 65 6.27 -7.98 2.48
CA LEU A 65 4.94 -8.54 2.77
C LEU A 65 3.83 -7.66 2.20
N THR A 66 3.96 -6.34 2.31
CA THR A 66 2.98 -5.40 1.76
C THR A 66 2.82 -5.56 0.26
N VAL A 67 3.92 -5.64 -0.52
CA VAL A 67 3.84 -5.87 -1.98
C VAL A 67 3.08 -7.17 -2.28
N ALA A 68 3.49 -8.28 -1.64
CA ALA A 68 2.87 -9.58 -1.88
C ALA A 68 1.39 -9.64 -1.48
N LEU A 69 1.01 -8.96 -0.40
CA LEU A 69 -0.39 -8.93 0.06
C LEU A 69 -1.27 -8.01 -0.77
N LEU A 70 -0.73 -6.93 -1.35
CA LEU A 70 -1.47 -6.08 -2.27
C LEU A 70 -1.92 -6.85 -3.51
N ASP A 71 -1.05 -7.69 -4.08
CA ASP A 71 -1.40 -8.52 -5.24
C ASP A 71 -2.53 -9.51 -4.89
N LYS A 72 -2.40 -10.21 -3.75
CA LYS A 72 -3.44 -11.13 -3.26
C LYS A 72 -4.76 -10.42 -2.98
N LEU A 73 -4.71 -9.23 -2.36
CA LEU A 73 -5.89 -8.44 -2.08
C LEU A 73 -6.56 -7.98 -3.38
N ALA A 74 -5.79 -7.59 -4.39
CA ALA A 74 -6.31 -7.19 -5.68
C ALA A 74 -7.07 -8.35 -6.37
N GLU A 75 -6.51 -9.56 -6.34
CA GLU A 75 -7.20 -10.76 -6.83
C GLU A 75 -8.52 -10.99 -6.10
N GLN A 76 -8.51 -10.92 -4.76
CA GLN A 76 -9.73 -11.12 -3.96
C GLN A 76 -10.79 -10.06 -4.25
N ILE A 77 -10.42 -8.78 -4.34
CA ILE A 77 -11.36 -7.69 -4.66
C ILE A 77 -12.01 -7.95 -6.02
N ARG A 78 -11.22 -8.27 -7.04
CA ARG A 78 -11.72 -8.54 -8.39
C ARG A 78 -12.71 -9.70 -8.41
N LEU A 79 -12.40 -10.78 -7.70
CA LEU A 79 -13.31 -11.92 -7.55
C LEU A 79 -14.65 -11.50 -6.91
N GLN A 80 -14.62 -10.70 -5.85
CA GLN A 80 -15.82 -10.25 -5.14
C GLN A 80 -16.63 -9.23 -5.94
N THR A 81 -15.99 -8.41 -6.77
CA THR A 81 -16.66 -7.39 -7.59
C THR A 81 -16.99 -7.86 -9.00
N ASN A 82 -16.65 -9.10 -9.36
CA ASN A 82 -16.77 -9.66 -10.72
C ASN A 82 -16.07 -8.77 -11.78
N THR A 83 -14.85 -8.33 -11.47
CA THR A 83 -14.00 -7.52 -12.36
C THR A 83 -12.69 -8.24 -12.68
N ASN A 84 -11.81 -7.62 -13.48
CA ASN A 84 -10.53 -8.21 -13.88
C ASN A 84 -9.41 -7.16 -13.86
N SER A 85 -8.18 -7.56 -14.23
CA SER A 85 -7.01 -6.69 -14.26
C SER A 85 -7.06 -5.57 -15.30
N GLU A 86 -7.88 -5.72 -16.34
CA GLU A 86 -8.07 -4.69 -17.37
C GLU A 86 -9.06 -3.62 -16.91
N SER A 87 -10.20 -4.03 -16.33
CA SER A 87 -11.24 -3.09 -15.87
C SER A 87 -10.95 -2.51 -14.49
N MET A 88 -10.16 -3.20 -13.68
CA MET A 88 -9.78 -2.78 -12.33
C MET A 88 -8.29 -3.09 -12.08
N PRO A 89 -7.36 -2.35 -12.73
CA PRO A 89 -5.93 -2.55 -12.55
C PRO A 89 -5.49 -2.26 -11.11
N LEU A 90 -4.34 -2.80 -10.70
CA LEU A 90 -3.83 -2.64 -9.34
C LEU A 90 -3.78 -1.16 -8.91
N ALA A 91 -3.39 -0.26 -9.82
CA ALA A 91 -3.37 1.19 -9.59
C ALA A 91 -4.69 1.73 -8.99
N SER A 92 -5.82 1.29 -9.53
CA SER A 92 -7.16 1.71 -9.09
C SER A 92 -7.49 1.19 -7.70
N ILE A 93 -7.09 -0.06 -7.41
CA ILE A 93 -7.26 -0.69 -6.09
C ILE A 93 -6.38 0.00 -5.04
N LEU A 94 -5.18 0.46 -5.42
CA LEU A 94 -4.31 1.21 -4.51
C LEU A 94 -4.91 2.57 -4.15
N GLN A 95 -5.24 3.41 -5.15
CA GLN A 95 -5.72 4.77 -4.91
C GLN A 95 -7.13 4.81 -4.32
N GLY A 96 -8.05 4.05 -4.90
CA GLY A 96 -9.46 4.00 -4.49
C GLY A 96 -9.73 3.07 -3.30
N GLY A 97 -8.86 2.09 -3.06
CA GLY A 97 -9.02 1.07 -2.02
C GLY A 97 -8.03 1.23 -0.89
N THR A 98 -6.88 0.55 -0.98
CA THR A 98 -5.99 0.30 0.16
C THR A 98 -5.45 1.57 0.80
N TRP A 99 -5.12 2.59 0.00
CA TRP A 99 -4.58 3.85 0.49
C TRP A 99 -5.63 4.64 1.30
N SER A 100 -6.86 4.67 0.80
CA SER A 100 -7.99 5.35 1.43
C SER A 100 -8.50 4.61 2.67
N ALA A 101 -8.65 3.28 2.58
CA ALA A 101 -9.01 2.42 3.70
C ALA A 101 -7.97 2.46 4.81
N GLY A 102 -6.67 2.37 4.47
CA GLY A 102 -5.57 2.43 5.43
C GLY A 102 -5.54 3.74 6.21
N ARG A 103 -5.75 4.90 5.55
CA ARG A 103 -5.86 6.19 6.26
C ARG A 103 -7.07 6.24 7.19
N ARG A 104 -8.23 5.77 6.72
CA ARG A 104 -9.45 5.78 7.52
C ARG A 104 -9.27 4.96 8.80
N ILE A 105 -8.79 3.72 8.66
CA ILE A 105 -8.56 2.83 9.80
C ILE A 105 -7.49 3.42 10.73
N ALA A 106 -6.42 4.01 10.18
CA ALA A 106 -5.39 4.65 11.01
C ALA A 106 -5.97 5.79 11.88
N HIS A 107 -6.91 6.59 11.34
CA HIS A 107 -7.61 7.62 12.11
C HIS A 107 -8.61 7.07 13.14
N GLU A 108 -9.24 5.93 12.84
CA GLU A 108 -10.11 5.23 13.79
C GLU A 108 -9.30 4.68 14.98
N LEU A 109 -8.05 4.24 14.75
CA LEU A 109 -7.18 3.67 15.78
C LEU A 109 -6.32 4.72 16.51
N ARG A 110 -5.99 5.83 15.86
CA ARG A 110 -5.06 6.85 16.37
C ARG A 110 -5.53 8.24 15.98
N ALA A 111 -5.62 9.16 16.94
CA ALA A 111 -6.13 10.51 16.71
C ALA A 111 -5.38 11.29 15.60
N ASN A 112 -4.08 11.07 15.46
CA ASN A 112 -3.24 11.72 14.45
C ASN A 112 -3.21 10.98 13.09
N GLY A 113 -3.87 9.83 12.97
CA GLY A 113 -3.84 9.00 11.77
C GLY A 113 -2.46 8.47 11.39
N SER A 114 -1.52 8.39 12.35
CA SER A 114 -0.17 7.91 12.06
C SER A 114 -0.18 6.43 11.70
N PRO A 115 0.81 5.96 10.90
CA PRO A 115 1.00 4.52 10.69
C PRO A 115 1.29 3.78 12.02
N PRO A 116 1.07 2.46 12.07
CA PRO A 116 1.35 1.65 13.26
C PRO A 116 2.84 1.59 13.60
N LEU A 117 3.72 1.54 12.60
CA LEU A 117 5.17 1.56 12.80
C LEU A 117 5.72 2.98 12.67
N LYS A 118 6.52 3.42 13.65
CA LYS A 118 7.18 4.73 13.63
C LYS A 118 8.42 4.65 12.75
N LEU A 119 8.49 5.50 11.73
CA LEU A 119 9.58 5.50 10.75
C LEU A 119 10.42 6.78 10.87
N ASN A 120 11.74 6.66 10.79
CA ASN A 120 12.63 7.79 10.61
C ASN A 120 12.59 8.24 9.14
N SER A 121 11.49 8.90 8.73
CA SER A 121 11.27 9.37 7.37
C SER A 121 10.95 10.86 7.33
N ARG A 122 11.59 11.59 6.43
CA ARG A 122 11.25 12.99 6.11
C ARG A 122 10.13 13.12 5.07
N GLY A 123 9.36 12.05 4.83
CA GLY A 123 8.24 12.04 3.90
C GLY A 123 8.61 11.89 2.41
N THR A 124 9.87 11.60 2.09
CA THR A 124 10.39 11.56 0.70
C THR A 124 10.68 10.16 0.17
N ILE A 125 10.61 9.12 1.00
CA ILE A 125 10.93 7.74 0.59
C ILE A 125 9.66 6.90 0.74
N PHE A 126 9.07 6.56 -0.41
CA PHE A 126 8.07 5.51 -0.55
C PHE A 126 8.72 4.13 -0.38
#